data_AF-A0A955UAX0-F1
#
_entry.id   AF-A0A955UAX0-F1
#
_cell.length_a   1.000
_cell.length_b   1.000
_cell.length_c   1.000
_cell.angle_alpha   90.00
_cell.angle_beta   90.00
_cell.angle_gamma   90.00
#
_symmetry.space_group_name_H-M   'P 1'
#
loop_
_entity.id
_entity.type
_entity.pdbx_description
1 polymer ?
#
loop_
_entity_poly.entity_id
_entity_poly.type
_entity_poly.pdbx_seq_one_letter_code
_entity_poly.pdbx_strand_id
1 'polypeptide(L)'
;MKKEAKLEPGQVVDTLGELIASLAAFAAKVPAKSIMTLSGGIRPTPEAVDAYETTVYRFRDRVGVTYKTLPPLFVESLEAFEAGKVFDGVPPLLQCVEQLVDLHNQEIIKFTPSQQQRLRDYHHRLEKLVPEATQSEVDLPTPESY
;
A
#
# COMPACT_ATOMS: atom_id res chain seq x y z
N MET A 1 24.30 -2.74 -24.12
CA MET A 1 24.35 -1.70 -23.06
C MET A 1 23.03 -1.74 -22.32
N LYS A 2 23.08 -1.98 -21.00
CA LYS A 2 21.91 -2.23 -20.15
C LYS A 2 21.10 -0.93 -19.99
N LYS A 3 19.79 -0.97 -20.24
CA LYS A 3 18.87 0.08 -19.77
C LYS A 3 18.48 -0.28 -18.33
N GLU A 4 19.42 -0.04 -17.42
CA GLU A 4 19.21 -0.15 -15.97
C GLU A 4 18.26 0.96 -15.47
N ALA A 5 17.57 0.71 -14.36
CA ALA A 5 16.32 1.35 -13.93
C ALA A 5 16.28 2.88 -14.07
N LYS A 6 15.17 3.41 -14.62
CA LYS A 6 14.86 4.87 -14.68
C LYS A 6 14.44 5.46 -13.32
N LEU A 7 14.18 4.62 -12.31
CA LEU A 7 13.77 5.01 -10.97
C LEU A 7 14.83 4.58 -9.97
N GLU A 8 15.28 5.52 -9.15
CA GLU A 8 16.15 5.23 -8.03
C GLU A 8 15.36 4.61 -6.86
N PRO A 9 15.97 3.75 -6.02
CA PRO A 9 15.28 3.13 -4.89
C PRO A 9 14.59 4.15 -3.97
N GLY A 10 15.20 5.31 -3.75
CA GLY A 10 14.60 6.39 -2.96
C GLY A 10 13.30 6.92 -3.56
N GLN A 11 13.25 7.10 -4.88
CA GLN A 11 12.05 7.59 -5.58
C GLN A 11 10.89 6.59 -5.50
N VAL A 12 11.20 5.28 -5.47
CA VAL A 12 10.19 4.23 -5.29
C VAL A 12 9.61 4.28 -3.88
N VAL A 13 10.48 4.41 -2.86
CA VAL A 13 10.05 4.58 -1.45
C VAL A 13 9.21 5.85 -1.28
N ASP A 14 9.64 6.97 -1.87
CA ASP A 14 8.90 8.24 -1.78
C ASP A 14 7.52 8.15 -2.44
N THR A 15 7.43 7.49 -3.61
CA THR A 15 6.15 7.25 -4.29
C THR A 15 5.23 6.39 -3.44
N LEU A 16 5.74 5.30 -2.87
CA LEU A 16 4.96 4.43 -1.98
C LEU A 16 4.46 5.21 -0.76
N GLY A 17 5.30 6.05 -0.17
CA GLY A 17 4.92 6.93 0.94
C GLY A 17 3.81 7.91 0.60
N GLU A 18 3.80 8.47 -0.61
CA GLU A 18 2.75 9.36 -1.11
C GLU A 18 1.40 8.63 -1.22
N LEU A 19 1.40 7.41 -1.78
CA LEU A 19 0.19 6.58 -1.88
C LEU A 19 -0.38 6.22 -0.49
N ILE A 20 0.49 5.78 0.43
CA ILE A 20 0.11 5.46 1.81
C ILE A 20 -0.43 6.69 2.54
N ALA A 21 0.18 7.87 2.31
CA ALA A 21 -0.28 9.10 2.93
C ALA A 21 -1.69 9.48 2.46
N SER A 22 -1.97 9.37 1.16
CA SER A 22 -3.29 9.62 0.58
C SER A 22 -4.34 8.66 1.15
N LEU A 23 -4.01 7.37 1.22
CA LEU A 23 -4.89 6.34 1.76
C LEU A 23 -5.20 6.58 3.25
N ALA A 24 -4.17 6.87 4.06
CA ALA A 24 -4.32 7.18 5.47
C ALA A 24 -5.11 8.47 5.74
N ALA A 25 -4.89 9.51 4.93
CA ALA A 25 -5.61 10.78 5.05
C ALA A 25 -7.10 10.62 4.76
N PHE A 26 -7.46 9.69 3.88
CA PHE A 26 -8.85 9.34 3.63
C PHE A 26 -9.42 8.45 4.75
N ALA A 27 -8.70 7.40 5.16
CA ALA A 27 -9.12 6.51 6.24
C ALA A 27 -9.43 7.28 7.54
N ALA A 28 -8.65 8.31 7.88
CA ALA A 28 -8.90 9.17 9.04
C ALA A 28 -10.23 9.95 8.98
N LYS A 29 -10.81 10.12 7.79
CA LYS A 29 -12.10 10.78 7.57
C LYS A 29 -13.27 9.80 7.53
N VAL A 30 -13.01 8.50 7.48
CA VAL A 30 -14.05 7.46 7.48
C VAL A 30 -14.54 7.25 8.93
N PRO A 31 -15.81 7.52 9.25
CA PRO A 31 -16.35 7.27 10.58
C PRO A 31 -16.29 5.77 10.90
N ALA A 32 -15.90 5.41 12.13
CA ALA A 32 -15.87 4.02 12.59
C ALA A 32 -17.20 3.26 12.39
N LYS A 33 -18.33 3.97 12.39
CA LYS A 33 -19.68 3.42 12.15
C LYS A 33 -19.99 3.12 10.68
N SER A 34 -19.27 3.75 9.74
CA SER A 34 -19.42 3.52 8.30
C SER A 34 -18.74 2.24 7.83
N ILE A 35 -17.88 1.64 8.66
CA ILE A 35 -17.15 0.38 8.39
C ILE A 35 -18.14 -0.80 8.20
N MET A 36 -19.30 -0.77 8.85
CA MET A 36 -20.22 -1.93 8.88
C MET A 36 -21.59 -1.71 8.21
N THR A 37 -21.90 -0.50 7.72
CA THR A 37 -23.30 -0.16 7.35
C THR A 37 -23.50 0.39 5.94
N LEU A 38 -22.44 0.68 5.19
CA LEU A 38 -22.57 1.20 3.83
C LEU A 38 -21.87 0.27 2.85
N SER A 39 -22.67 -0.54 2.17
CA SER A 39 -22.28 -1.36 1.01
C SER A 39 -21.67 -0.56 -0.16
N GLY A 40 -21.54 0.77 -0.03
CA GLY A 40 -20.92 1.67 -1.01
C GLY A 40 -19.76 2.54 -0.50
N GLY A 41 -19.29 2.35 0.74
CA GLY A 41 -18.20 3.15 1.32
C GLY A 41 -18.48 4.66 1.39
N ILE A 42 -17.62 5.43 2.05
CA ILE A 42 -17.50 6.85 1.73
C ILE A 42 -16.56 6.88 0.53
N ARG A 43 -16.93 7.57 -0.54
CA ARG A 43 -16.04 7.73 -1.69
C ARG A 43 -15.09 8.90 -1.48
N PRO A 44 -13.82 8.80 -1.91
CA PRO A 44 -12.92 9.95 -1.95
C PRO A 44 -13.46 11.03 -2.88
N THR A 45 -12.99 12.27 -2.68
CA THR A 45 -13.33 13.34 -3.62
C THR A 45 -12.63 13.07 -4.96
N PRO A 46 -13.19 13.55 -6.08
CA PRO A 46 -12.58 13.38 -7.39
C PRO A 46 -11.12 13.87 -7.44
N GLU A 47 -10.82 14.95 -6.73
CA GLU A 47 -9.46 15.52 -6.67
C GLU A 47 -8.49 14.60 -5.92
N ALA A 48 -8.96 13.89 -4.90
CA ALA A 48 -8.16 12.92 -4.17
C ALA A 48 -7.88 11.66 -5.02
N VAL A 49 -8.87 11.22 -5.80
CA VAL A 49 -8.70 10.10 -6.75
C VAL A 49 -7.71 10.50 -7.85
N ASP A 50 -7.89 11.67 -8.47
CA ASP A 50 -7.01 12.18 -9.53
C ASP A 50 -5.55 12.35 -9.07
N ALA A 51 -5.33 12.84 -7.85
CA ALA A 51 -4.00 12.94 -7.27
C ALA A 51 -3.34 11.55 -7.04
N TYR A 52 -4.13 10.58 -6.57
CA TYR A 52 -3.66 9.20 -6.38
C TYR A 52 -3.33 8.57 -7.75
N GLU A 53 -4.25 8.66 -8.70
CA GLU A 53 -4.12 8.15 -10.06
C GLU A 53 -2.90 8.75 -10.78
N THR A 54 -2.72 10.07 -10.69
CA THR A 54 -1.55 10.78 -11.23
C THR A 54 -0.25 10.20 -10.67
N THR A 55 -0.21 9.90 -9.38
CA THR A 55 0.96 9.28 -8.73
C THR A 55 1.24 7.88 -9.28
N VAL A 56 0.20 7.06 -9.45
CA VAL A 56 0.29 5.71 -10.02
C VAL A 56 0.77 5.74 -11.47
N TYR A 57 0.20 6.60 -12.32
CA TYR A 57 0.61 6.69 -13.73
C TYR A 57 2.01 7.24 -13.89
N ARG A 58 2.38 8.28 -13.13
CA ARG A 58 3.73 8.82 -13.12
C ARG A 58 4.76 7.74 -12.75
N PHE A 59 4.42 6.87 -11.80
CA PHE A 59 5.27 5.73 -11.44
C PHE A 59 5.36 4.73 -12.59
N ARG A 60 4.22 4.31 -13.15
CA ARG A 60 4.13 3.34 -14.25
C ARG A 60 4.93 3.78 -15.47
N ASP A 61 4.88 5.04 -15.86
CA ASP A 61 5.61 5.57 -17.02
C ASP A 61 7.14 5.54 -16.84
N ARG A 62 7.59 5.57 -15.60
CA ARG A 62 9.01 5.58 -15.24
C ARG A 62 9.52 4.22 -14.79
N VAL A 63 8.62 3.24 -14.62
CA VAL A 63 8.94 1.95 -14.04
C VAL A 63 9.91 1.18 -14.94
N GLY A 64 11.06 0.82 -14.36
CA GLY A 64 12.02 -0.06 -15.02
C GLY A 64 11.64 -1.54 -14.82
N VAL A 65 12.41 -2.43 -15.45
CA VAL A 65 12.22 -3.88 -15.31
C VAL A 65 12.35 -4.38 -13.87
N THR A 66 13.14 -3.69 -13.05
CA THR A 66 13.38 -4.01 -11.63
C THR A 66 12.11 -3.93 -10.80
N TYR A 67 11.22 -2.98 -11.10
CA TYR A 67 10.04 -2.68 -10.29
C TYR A 67 8.73 -2.99 -11.03
N LYS A 68 8.80 -3.76 -12.12
CA LYS A 68 7.66 -4.02 -13.03
C LYS A 68 6.45 -4.69 -12.37
N THR A 69 6.64 -5.29 -11.20
CA THR A 69 5.61 -5.99 -10.42
C THR A 69 4.82 -5.06 -9.50
N LEU A 70 5.31 -3.84 -9.23
CA LEU A 70 4.67 -2.88 -8.34
C LEU A 70 3.48 -2.11 -8.96
N PRO A 71 3.50 -1.68 -10.24
CA PRO A 71 2.39 -0.94 -10.82
C PRO A 71 1.03 -1.65 -10.74
N PRO A 72 0.91 -2.98 -10.99
CA PRO A 72 -0.35 -3.69 -10.79
C PRO A 72 -0.92 -3.53 -9.38
N LEU A 73 -0.07 -3.64 -8.35
CA LEU A 73 -0.48 -3.49 -6.95
C LEU A 73 -0.92 -2.05 -6.63
N PHE A 74 -0.26 -1.05 -7.23
CA PHE A 74 -0.69 0.35 -7.10
C PHE A 74 -2.05 0.61 -7.77
N VAL A 75 -2.32 -0.06 -8.89
CA VAL A 75 -3.62 0.00 -9.57
C VAL A 75 -4.70 -0.66 -8.71
N GLU A 76 -4.45 -1.84 -8.15
CA GLU A 76 -5.39 -2.51 -7.23
C GLU A 76 -5.72 -1.63 -6.02
N SER A 77 -4.72 -0.95 -5.45
CA SER A 77 -4.93 0.01 -4.35
C SER A 77 -5.74 1.24 -4.79
N LEU A 78 -5.49 1.76 -5.99
CA LEU A 78 -6.24 2.87 -6.57
C LEU A 78 -7.71 2.50 -6.81
N GLU A 79 -8.00 1.32 -7.38
CA GLU A 79 -9.36 0.85 -7.64
C GLU A 79 -10.16 0.72 -6.34
N ALA A 80 -9.54 0.17 -5.29
CA ALA A 80 -10.14 0.09 -3.96
C ALA A 80 -10.39 1.49 -3.36
N PHE A 81 -9.42 2.40 -3.51
CA PHE A 81 -9.54 3.79 -3.06
C PHE A 81 -10.71 4.50 -3.77
N GLU A 82 -10.78 4.46 -5.10
CA GLU A 82 -11.85 5.04 -5.91
C GLU A 82 -13.23 4.48 -5.54
N ALA A 83 -13.31 3.17 -5.25
CA ALA A 83 -14.54 2.51 -4.81
C ALA A 83 -14.97 2.91 -3.38
N GLY A 84 -14.18 3.70 -2.65
CA GLY A 84 -14.43 4.03 -1.25
C GLY A 84 -14.11 2.90 -0.28
N LYS A 85 -13.43 1.86 -0.76
CA LYS A 85 -13.00 0.66 0.00
C LYS A 85 -11.55 0.83 0.45
N VAL A 86 -11.30 1.87 1.23
CA VAL A 86 -9.94 2.28 1.62
C VAL A 86 -9.11 1.16 2.26
N PHE A 87 -9.74 0.28 3.04
CA PHE A 87 -9.08 -0.84 3.70
C PHE A 87 -8.69 -1.95 2.71
N ASP A 88 -9.48 -2.16 1.65
CA ASP A 88 -9.14 -3.12 0.58
C ASP A 88 -7.94 -2.62 -0.25
N GLY A 89 -7.62 -1.33 -0.18
CA GLY A 89 -6.42 -0.75 -0.80
C GLY A 89 -5.14 -0.93 0.02
N VAL A 90 -5.23 -1.41 1.27
CA VAL A 90 -4.07 -1.63 2.16
C VAL A 90 -3.25 -2.87 1.76
N PRO A 91 -3.85 -4.06 1.54
CA PRO A 91 -3.07 -5.27 1.22
C PRO A 91 -2.16 -5.14 0.00
N PRO A 92 -2.57 -4.55 -1.14
CA PRO A 92 -1.67 -4.35 -2.28
C PRO A 92 -0.45 -3.47 -1.95
N LEU A 93 -0.60 -2.46 -1.07
CA LEU A 93 0.51 -1.62 -0.64
C LEU A 93 1.44 -2.32 0.37
N LEU A 94 0.90 -3.19 1.24
CA LEU A 94 1.73 -4.06 2.10
C LEU A 94 2.57 -5.00 1.24
N GLN A 95 1.95 -5.64 0.25
CA GLN A 95 2.66 -6.49 -0.70
C GLN A 95 3.75 -5.73 -1.47
N CYS A 96 3.54 -4.44 -1.78
CA CYS A 96 4.59 -3.60 -2.35
C CYS A 96 5.79 -3.45 -1.39
N VAL A 97 5.54 -3.21 -0.10
CA VAL A 97 6.62 -3.11 0.90
C VAL A 97 7.41 -4.42 0.97
N GLU A 98 6.71 -5.55 1.03
CA GLU A 98 7.33 -6.89 1.05
C GLU A 98 8.20 -7.14 -0.18
N GLN A 99 7.68 -6.87 -1.39
CA GLN A 99 8.45 -7.01 -2.62
C GLN A 99 9.71 -6.12 -2.65
N LEU A 100 9.63 -4.90 -2.11
CA LEU A 100 10.79 -4.02 -2.01
C LEU A 100 11.83 -4.58 -1.04
N VAL A 101 11.39 -5.11 0.11
CA VAL A 101 12.28 -5.77 1.08
C VAL A 101 12.94 -7.00 0.46
N ASP A 102 12.20 -7.80 -0.30
CA ASP A 102 12.75 -8.96 -0.99
C ASP A 102 13.78 -8.57 -2.05
N LEU A 103 13.50 -7.56 -2.87
CA LEU A 103 14.47 -7.03 -3.84
C LEU A 103 15.75 -6.54 -3.15
N HIS A 104 15.63 -6.00 -1.93
CA HIS A 104 16.79 -5.59 -1.14
C HIS A 104 17.58 -6.79 -0.60
N ASN A 105 16.88 -7.77 -0.05
CA ASN A 105 17.48 -8.99 0.49
C ASN A 105 18.17 -9.83 -0.59
N GLN A 106 17.64 -9.82 -1.82
CA GLN A 106 18.24 -10.46 -2.99
C GLN A 106 19.41 -9.64 -3.59
N GLU A 107 19.79 -8.53 -2.96
CA GLU A 107 20.82 -7.58 -3.43
C GLU A 107 20.57 -7.00 -4.84
N ILE A 108 19.35 -7.11 -5.36
CA ILE A 108 18.96 -6.51 -6.65
C ILE A 108 18.94 -4.98 -6.52
N ILE A 109 18.54 -4.48 -5.34
CA ILE A 109 18.59 -3.07 -4.98
C ILE A 109 19.22 -2.89 -3.60
N LYS A 110 19.84 -1.73 -3.34
CA LYS A 110 20.38 -1.40 -2.03
C LYS A 110 19.68 -0.18 -1.47
N PHE A 111 18.88 -0.38 -0.42
CA PHE A 111 18.30 0.72 0.33
C PHE A 111 19.28 1.23 1.37
N THR A 112 19.35 2.54 1.52
CA THR A 112 20.04 3.17 2.64
C THR A 112 19.32 2.84 3.96
N PRO A 113 20.01 2.96 5.11
CA PRO A 113 19.36 2.75 6.42
C PRO A 113 18.11 3.60 6.61
N SER A 114 18.11 4.85 6.11
CA SER A 114 16.96 5.75 6.19
C SER A 114 15.79 5.34 5.28
N GLN A 115 16.05 4.69 4.15
CA GLN A 115 15.02 4.12 3.29
C GLN A 115 14.43 2.84 3.89
N GLN A 116 15.27 1.98 4.48
CA GLN A 116 14.81 0.79 5.19
C GLN A 116 13.92 1.14 6.38
N GLN A 117 14.30 2.17 7.16
CA GLN A 117 13.46 2.65 8.26
C GLN A 117 12.10 3.13 7.75
N ARG A 118 12.08 3.91 6.66
CA ARG A 118 10.82 4.35 6.04
C ARG A 118 9.93 3.19 5.61
N LEU A 119 10.49 2.13 5.02
CA LEU A 119 9.73 0.93 4.66
C LEU A 119 9.12 0.23 5.89
N ARG A 120 9.84 0.17 7.01
CA ARG A 120 9.29 -0.34 8.29
C ARG A 120 8.17 0.54 8.81
N ASP A 121 8.34 1.85 8.76
CA ASP A 121 7.33 2.82 9.20
C ASP A 121 6.07 2.74 8.32
N TYR A 122 6.24 2.52 7.01
CA TYR A 122 5.15 2.31 6.06
C TYR A 122 4.38 1.02 6.35
N HIS A 123 5.08 -0.09 6.60
CA HIS A 123 4.45 -1.34 7.00
C HIS A 123 3.59 -1.15 8.25
N HIS A 124 4.17 -0.60 9.32
CA HIS A 124 3.47 -0.38 10.59
C HIS A 124 2.28 0.57 10.44
N ARG A 125 2.41 1.59 9.60
CA ARG A 125 1.31 2.52 9.31
C ARG A 125 0.18 1.81 8.58
N LEU A 126 0.48 0.99 7.59
CA LEU A 126 -0.52 0.21 6.85
C LEU A 126 -1.24 -0.80 7.74
N GLU A 127 -0.52 -1.53 8.60
CA GLU A 127 -1.14 -2.45 9.57
C GLU A 127 -2.11 -1.74 10.51
N LYS A 128 -1.75 -0.55 10.99
CA LYS A 128 -2.61 0.27 11.85
C LYS A 128 -3.84 0.86 11.16
N LEU A 129 -3.85 0.94 9.83
CA LEU A 129 -5.01 1.42 9.09
C LEU A 129 -6.11 0.36 9.04
N VAL A 130 -5.78 -0.92 9.16
CA VAL A 130 -6.77 -1.98 9.16
C VAL A 130 -7.44 -2.03 10.54
N PRO A 131 -8.77 -1.84 10.65
CA PRO A 131 -9.46 -2.00 11.93
C PRO A 131 -9.37 -3.46 12.38
N GLU A 132 -9.14 -3.69 13.68
CA GLU A 132 -8.99 -5.01 14.32
C GLU A 132 -10.10 -6.00 13.94
N ALA A 133 -11.30 -5.52 13.61
CA ALA A 133 -12.43 -6.34 13.14
C ALA A 133 -12.20 -7.08 11.81
N THR A 134 -11.15 -6.74 11.05
CA THR A 134 -10.76 -7.43 9.81
C THR A 134 -9.60 -8.41 10.02
N GLN A 135 -8.98 -8.41 11.21
CA GLN A 135 -8.12 -9.50 11.61
C GLN A 135 -9.05 -10.67 11.84
N SER A 136 -9.08 -11.61 10.89
CA SER A 136 -9.79 -12.87 11.05
C SER A 136 -9.37 -13.45 12.39
N GLU A 137 -10.31 -13.45 13.34
CA GLU A 137 -10.21 -14.20 14.56
C GLU A 137 -9.94 -15.63 14.11
N VAL A 138 -8.68 -16.07 14.24
CA VAL A 138 -8.32 -17.45 13.95
C VAL A 138 -9.02 -18.24 15.05
N ASP A 139 -10.17 -18.82 14.70
CA ASP A 139 -10.90 -19.79 15.50
C ASP A 139 -10.01 -21.02 15.66
N LEU A 140 -9.13 -20.96 16.65
CA LEU A 140 -8.44 -22.12 17.17
C LEU A 140 -9.42 -22.77 18.16
N PRO A 141 -9.84 -24.01 17.94
CA PRO A 141 -10.73 -24.68 18.87
C PRO A 141 -10.04 -24.74 20.24
N THR A 142 -10.76 -24.35 21.29
CA THR A 142 -10.35 -24.48 22.68
C THR A 142 -9.78 -25.88 22.92
N PRO A 143 -8.60 -26.02 23.56
CA PRO A 143 -8.07 -27.33 23.85
C PRO A 143 -9.06 -28.07 24.76
N GLU A 144 -9.65 -29.16 24.24
CA GLU A 144 -10.41 -30.07 25.07
C GLU A 144 -9.47 -30.54 26.19
N SER A 145 -9.82 -30.14 27.42
CA SER A 145 -9.14 -30.63 28.61
C SER A 145 -9.50 -32.10 28.76
N TYR A 146 -8.52 -32.98 28.52
CA TYR A 146 -8.55 -34.39 28.90
C TYR A 146 -7.85 -34.58 30.24
#